data_AF-A0A356QZE3-F1
#
_entry.id   AF-A0A356QZE3-F1
#
_cell.length_a   1.000
_cell.length_b   1.000
_cell.length_c   1.000
_cell.angle_alpha   90.00
_cell.angle_beta   90.00
_cell.angle_gamma   90.00
#
_symmetry.space_group_name_H-M   'P 1'
#
loop_
_entity.id
_entity.type
_entity.pdbx_description
1 polymer ?
#
loop_
_entity_poly.entity_id
_entity_poly.type
_entity_poly.pdbx_seq_one_letter_code
_entity_poly.pdbx_strand_id
1 'polypeptide(L)'
;FVKSVTSKPVAAVGRYTSPDTMVSAIRRGVVDMIGAARPSIADPFLPAKIKAGRPEDIRECIGCNVCAAWNNLSAPSRCTQNPTMGEEWRRGWHPETIS
;
A
#
# COMPACT_ATOMS: atom_id res chain seq x y z
N PHE A 1 12.08 4.91 -20.27
CA PHE A 1 11.11 4.84 -19.15
C PHE A 1 10.06 5.93 -19.36
N VAL A 2 8.81 5.76 -18.93
CA VAL A 2 7.73 6.74 -19.20
C VAL A 2 8.15 8.17 -18.82
N LYS A 3 8.86 8.34 -17.70
CA LYS A 3 9.36 9.63 -17.23
C LYS A 3 10.33 10.35 -18.18
N SER A 4 11.06 9.61 -19.03
CA SER A 4 12.00 10.21 -20.01
C SER A 4 11.32 10.75 -21.26
N VAL A 5 10.02 10.49 -21.44
CA VAL A 5 9.25 10.89 -22.65
C VAL A 5 8.06 11.80 -22.32
N THR A 6 7.90 12.23 -21.06
CA THR A 6 6.82 13.13 -20.64
C THR A 6 7.30 14.11 -19.59
N SER A 7 6.78 15.34 -19.65
CA SER A 7 6.96 16.35 -18.60
C SER A 7 5.88 16.28 -17.51
N LYS A 8 4.85 15.44 -17.69
CA LYS A 8 3.77 15.28 -16.72
C LYS A 8 4.20 14.38 -15.54
N PRO A 9 3.56 14.51 -14.36
CA PRO A 9 3.81 13.60 -13.23
C PRO A 9 3.51 12.13 -13.58
N VAL A 10 4.37 11.22 -13.14
CA VAL A 10 4.27 9.77 -13.35
C VAL A 10 4.15 9.08 -12.00
N ALA A 11 3.10 8.26 -11.85
CA ALA A 11 2.95 7.31 -10.75
C ALA A 11 3.13 5.88 -11.28
N ALA A 12 3.76 5.01 -10.50
CA ALA A 12 3.82 3.59 -10.80
C ALA A 12 3.66 2.73 -9.55
N VAL A 13 3.19 1.50 -9.74
CA VAL A 13 3.08 0.49 -8.68
C VAL A 13 4.26 -0.47 -8.74
N GLY A 14 4.77 -0.89 -7.58
CA GLY A 14 5.92 -1.79 -7.49
C GLY A 14 5.95 -2.68 -6.26
N ARG A 15 4.81 -2.82 -5.55
CA ARG A 15 4.76 -3.40 -4.19
C ARG A 15 5.77 -2.69 -3.27
N TYR A 16 5.75 -1.36 -3.29
CA TYR A 16 6.56 -0.52 -2.42
C TYR A 16 6.08 -0.65 -0.97
N THR A 17 6.83 -1.35 -0.13
CA THR A 17 6.60 -1.44 1.33
C THR A 17 7.71 -0.72 2.11
N SER A 18 8.95 -0.84 1.64
CA SER A 18 10.12 -0.15 2.20
C SER A 18 10.15 1.35 1.82
N PRO A 19 10.24 2.27 2.80
CA PRO A 19 10.42 3.70 2.56
C PRO A 19 11.70 4.01 1.76
N ASP A 20 12.80 3.29 2.01
CA ASP A 20 14.07 3.49 1.28
C ASP A 20 13.93 3.19 -0.21
N THR A 21 13.16 2.15 -0.54
CA THR A 21 12.88 1.79 -1.94
C THR A 21 12.03 2.87 -2.61
N MET A 22 11.07 3.46 -1.89
CA MET A 22 10.25 4.58 -2.37
C MET A 22 11.12 5.81 -2.66
N VAL A 23 11.98 6.19 -1.72
CA VAL A 23 12.91 7.33 -1.87
C VAL A 23 13.85 7.10 -3.04
N SER A 24 14.41 5.89 -3.18
CA SER A 24 15.28 5.52 -4.30
C SER A 24 14.57 5.68 -5.64
N ALA A 25 13.31 5.25 -5.76
CA ALA A 25 12.54 5.37 -7.00
C ALA A 25 12.33 6.84 -7.43
N ILE A 26 12.05 7.73 -6.47
CA ILE A 26 11.90 9.17 -6.72
C ILE A 26 13.25 9.80 -7.07
N ARG A 27 14.30 9.56 -6.26
CA ARG A 27 15.63 10.16 -6.45
C ARG A 27 16.27 9.76 -7.78
N ARG A 28 16.00 8.55 -8.27
CA ARG A 28 16.48 8.06 -9.57
C ARG A 28 15.67 8.57 -10.76
N GLY A 29 14.63 9.38 -10.54
CA GLY A 29 13.77 9.90 -11.60
C GLY A 29 12.92 8.83 -12.29
N VAL A 30 12.60 7.73 -11.60
CA VAL A 30 11.76 6.65 -12.16
C VAL A 30 10.28 7.03 -12.09
N VAL A 31 9.87 7.65 -10.98
CA VAL A 31 8.50 8.11 -10.70
C VAL A 31 8.52 9.43 -9.94
N ASP A 32 7.45 10.21 -10.04
CA ASP A 32 7.20 11.40 -9.21
C ASP A 32 6.34 11.06 -7.98
N MET A 33 5.54 9.99 -8.09
CA MET A 33 4.62 9.56 -7.04
C MET A 33 4.68 8.04 -6.87
N ILE A 34 4.60 7.59 -5.62
CA ILE A 34 4.52 6.18 -5.29
C ILE A 34 3.08 5.71 -5.42
N GLY A 35 2.82 4.82 -6.38
CA GLY A 35 1.56 4.11 -6.48
C GLY A 35 1.54 2.90 -5.55
N ALA A 36 0.51 2.80 -4.72
CA ALA A 36 0.32 1.69 -3.80
C ALA A 36 -1.13 1.18 -3.83
N ALA A 37 -1.31 -0.09 -4.22
CA ALA A 37 -2.58 -0.80 -4.10
C ALA A 37 -2.51 -1.82 -2.96
N ARG A 38 -1.75 -2.91 -3.13
CA ARG A 38 -1.61 -3.93 -2.07
C ARG A 38 -0.92 -3.42 -0.80
N PRO A 39 0.11 -2.56 -0.86
CA PRO A 39 0.68 -1.97 0.36
C PRO A 39 -0.32 -1.10 1.13
N SER A 40 -1.17 -0.32 0.46
CA SER A 40 -2.19 0.49 1.15
C SER A 40 -3.34 -0.35 1.71
N ILE A 41 -3.60 -1.53 1.15
CA ILE A 41 -4.52 -2.52 1.73
C ILE A 41 -3.96 -3.12 3.03
N ALA A 42 -2.68 -3.52 3.01
CA ALA A 42 -2.01 -4.11 4.17
C ALA A 42 -1.80 -3.10 5.31
N ASP A 43 -1.49 -1.85 4.95
CA ASP A 43 -1.32 -0.77 5.91
C ASP A 43 -1.90 0.55 5.37
N PRO A 44 -3.17 0.86 5.69
CA PRO A 44 -3.79 2.13 5.31
C PRO A 44 -3.08 3.35 5.93
N PHE A 45 -2.32 3.14 7.01
CA PHE A 45 -1.60 4.18 7.76
C PHE A 45 -0.12 4.26 7.39
N LEU A 46 0.34 3.54 6.38
CA LEU A 46 1.73 3.57 5.89
C LEU A 46 2.28 5.00 5.71
N PRO A 47 1.57 5.95 5.04
CA PRO A 47 2.08 7.32 4.92
C PRO A 47 2.24 8.03 6.27
N ALA A 48 1.31 7.80 7.21
CA ALA A 48 1.35 8.43 8.53
C ALA A 48 2.49 7.87 9.38
N LYS A 49 2.75 6.56 9.32
CA LYS A 49 3.86 5.90 10.04
C LYS A 49 5.21 6.37 9.52
N ILE A 50 5.39 6.47 8.20
CA ILE A 50 6.60 7.04 7.59
C ILE A 50 6.80 8.49 8.05
N LYS A 51 5.75 9.31 8.00
CA LYS A 51 5.81 10.71 8.44
C LYS A 51 6.15 10.85 9.92
N ALA A 52 5.68 9.93 10.75
CA ALA A 52 5.95 9.90 12.19
C ALA A 52 7.33 9.29 12.55
N GLY A 53 8.12 8.84 11.56
CA GLY A 53 9.41 8.20 11.81
C GLY A 53 9.30 6.82 12.47
N ARG A 54 8.21 6.08 12.22
CA ARG A 54 7.95 4.73 12.77
C ARG A 54 7.89 3.66 11.66
N PRO A 55 8.96 3.45 10.88
CA PRO A 55 8.97 2.45 9.81
C PRO A 55 8.80 1.01 10.31
N GLU A 56 9.17 0.73 11.56
CA GLU A 56 9.01 -0.57 12.24
C GLU A 56 7.56 -0.97 12.48
N ASP A 57 6.65 0.02 12.56
CA ASP A 57 5.21 -0.21 12.74
C ASP A 57 4.50 -0.52 11.40
N ILE A 58 5.22 -0.47 10.26
CA ILE A 58 4.64 -0.69 8.95
C ILE A 58 4.25 -2.16 8.78
N ARG A 59 2.97 -2.39 8.48
CA ARG A 59 2.45 -3.72 8.18
C ARG A 59 2.71 -4.08 6.71
N GLU A 60 3.85 -4.70 6.44
CA GLU A 60 4.29 -4.96 5.07
C GLU A 60 3.40 -5.96 4.32
N CYS A 61 3.10 -5.64 3.06
CA CYS A 61 2.42 -6.56 2.15
C CYS A 61 3.34 -7.71 1.70
N ILE A 62 2.97 -8.93 2.03
CA ILE A 62 3.71 -10.16 1.68
C ILE A 62 3.48 -10.65 0.24
N GLY A 63 2.62 -9.99 -0.52
CA GLY A 63 2.36 -10.35 -1.93
C GLY A 63 1.61 -11.67 -2.13
N CYS A 64 0.84 -12.13 -1.13
CA CYS A 64 0.08 -13.38 -1.19
C CYS A 64 -1.08 -13.40 -2.20
N ASN A 65 -1.50 -12.22 -2.69
CA ASN A 65 -2.62 -12.04 -3.63
C ASN A 65 -3.99 -12.55 -3.17
N VAL A 66 -4.18 -12.86 -1.88
CA VAL A 66 -5.51 -13.21 -1.32
C VAL A 66 -6.53 -12.10 -1.62
N CYS A 67 -6.16 -10.82 -1.49
CA CYS A 67 -7.03 -9.71 -1.85
C CYS A 67 -7.53 -9.77 -3.31
N ALA A 68 -6.68 -10.18 -4.24
CA ALA A 68 -7.05 -10.34 -5.64
C ALA A 68 -7.90 -11.60 -5.87
N ALA A 69 -7.63 -12.69 -5.14
CA ALA A 69 -8.43 -13.91 -5.20
C ALA A 69 -9.90 -13.66 -4.79
N TRP A 70 -10.13 -12.89 -3.72
CA TRP A 70 -11.49 -12.51 -3.31
C TRP A 70 -12.20 -11.65 -4.37
N ASN A 71 -11.48 -10.71 -5.00
CA ASN A 71 -12.02 -9.93 -6.11
C ASN A 71 -12.42 -10.82 -7.31
N ASN A 72 -11.60 -11.81 -7.66
CA ASN A 72 -11.91 -12.75 -8.76
C ASN A 72 -13.13 -13.62 -8.45
N LEU A 73 -13.42 -13.87 -7.17
CA LEU A 73 -14.62 -14.56 -6.70
C LEU A 73 -15.82 -13.62 -6.55
N SER A 74 -15.70 -12.34 -6.90
CA SER A 74 -16.73 -11.31 -6.66
C SER A 74 -17.17 -11.23 -5.20
N ALA A 75 -16.25 -11.50 -4.27
CA ALA A 75 -16.50 -11.51 -2.85
C ALA A 75 -15.77 -10.34 -2.15
N PRO A 76 -16.22 -9.90 -0.95
CA PRO A 76 -15.58 -8.80 -0.23
C PRO A 76 -14.09 -9.06 0.00
N SER A 77 -13.24 -8.11 -0.41
CA SER A 77 -11.78 -8.30 -0.35
C SER A 77 -11.28 -8.55 1.07
N ARG A 78 -10.25 -9.39 1.18
CA ARG A 78 -9.55 -9.72 2.43
C ARG A 78 -8.05 -9.51 2.29
N CYS A 79 -7.39 -9.18 3.39
CA CYS A 79 -5.93 -9.14 3.46
C CYS A 79 -5.45 -10.14 4.51
N THR A 80 -4.40 -10.91 4.17
CA THR A 80 -3.73 -11.80 5.14
C THR A 80 -3.09 -11.01 6.27
N GLN A 81 -2.56 -9.83 5.98
CA GLN A 81 -1.89 -8.98 6.95
C GLN A 81 -2.88 -8.11 7.74
N ASN A 82 -3.83 -7.49 7.05
CA ASN A 82 -4.81 -6.59 7.65
C ASN A 82 -6.19 -7.26 7.77
N PRO A 83 -6.56 -7.80 8.95
CA PRO A 83 -7.85 -8.46 9.13
C PRO A 83 -9.03 -7.49 9.11
N THR A 84 -8.79 -6.18 9.25
CA THR A 84 -9.85 -5.17 9.23
C THR A 84 -10.28 -4.80 7.81
N MET A 85 -9.53 -5.22 6.78
CA MET A 85 -9.87 -4.97 5.39
C MET A 85 -11.23 -5.61 5.02
N GLY A 86 -12.18 -4.78 4.64
CA GLY A 86 -13.57 -5.17 4.35
C GLY A 86 -14.46 -5.29 5.59
N GLU A 87 -13.98 -4.88 6.77
CA GLU A 87 -14.70 -4.88 8.04
C GLU A 87 -15.00 -3.48 8.59
N GLU A 88 -14.43 -2.44 7.97
CA GLU A 88 -14.43 -1.07 8.46
C GLU A 88 -15.85 -0.54 8.63
N TRP A 89 -16.71 -0.74 7.64
CA TRP A 89 -18.10 -0.30 7.68
C TRP A 89 -19.02 -1.26 8.44
N ARG A 90 -18.93 -2.57 8.16
CA ARG A 90 -19.88 -3.57 8.67
C ARG A 90 -19.65 -3.99 10.12
N ARG A 91 -18.44 -3.81 10.65
CA ARG A 91 -18.08 -4.12 12.05
C ARG A 91 -17.50 -2.93 12.81
N GLY A 92 -17.24 -1.80 12.14
CA GLY A 92 -16.57 -0.65 12.77
C GLY A 92 -15.11 -0.90 13.11
N TRP A 93 -14.47 -1.91 12.50
CA TRP A 93 -13.08 -2.26 12.83
C TRP A 93 -12.08 -1.26 12.26
N HIS A 94 -11.25 -0.70 13.13
CA HIS A 94 -10.20 0.24 12.73
C HIS A 94 -8.84 -0.47 12.65
N PRO A 95 -8.04 -0.26 11.58
CA PRO A 95 -6.81 -1.03 11.32
C PRO A 95 -5.69 -0.84 12.35
N GLU A 96 -5.74 0.22 13.16
CA GLU A 96 -4.71 0.53 14.18
C GLU A 96 -5.26 0.46 15.62
N THR A 97 -6.57 0.26 15.78
CA THR A 97 -7.23 0.20 17.09
C THR A 97 -8.34 -0.85 17.00
N ILE A 98 -7.97 -2.13 17.09
CA ILE A 98 -8.95 -3.22 17.16
C ILE A 98 -9.46 -3.23 18.59
N SER A 99 -10.62 -2.61 18.81
CA SER A 99 -11.39 -2.65 20.06
C SER A 99 -12.30 -3.87 20.11
#